data_AF-A0A8H4XUK4-F1
#
_entry.id   AF-A0A8H4XUK4-F1
#
_cell.length_a   1.000
_cell.length_b   1.000
_cell.length_c   1.000
_cell.angle_alpha   90.00
_cell.angle_beta   90.00
_cell.angle_gamma   90.00
#
_symmetry.space_group_name_H-M   'P 1'
#
loop_
_entity.id
_entity.type
_entity.pdbx_description
1 polymer ?
#
loop_
_entity_poly.entity_id
_entity_poly.type
_entity_poly.pdbx_seq_one_letter_code
_entity_poly.pdbx_strand_id
1 'polypeptide(L)'
;MFEFTGWKFEEGGNTQVEQQENATGDTIIPSVARPPTGSHDFQKDQVPLELGVLRSFEFVSHLRRTSVIVRQFGENGASVFVKGAPECMKEICHADTLPPDFEDLLSHYTHRGYRVIACAAKYEPNLSWRKIQKISREQAESGLSFLGFIIFENKLKDTTTPVITELREAGIRTVMCTGDNILTAISVARECGLIDRNSPCFVPHLDSTHHLDPSSSLTWESVDDPTAKLDEKTLMPVWNPATHDVSIPLNKLNADSYSLAVSGDIFRWLIDYGSEDLIKRVLVKGQVFARMSPDEKHELVEKLQSLDYCCGFCGDGANDCGALKAADVG
;
A
#
# COMPACT_ATOMS: atom_id res chain seq x y z
N MET A 1 4.65 11.73 -13.94
CA MET A 1 3.56 12.59 -13.42
C MET A 1 3.69 14.01 -13.94
N PHE A 2 4.74 14.76 -13.61
CA PHE A 2 4.95 16.14 -14.14
C PHE A 2 4.94 16.21 -15.68
N GLU A 3 5.65 15.30 -16.35
CA GLU A 3 5.60 15.20 -17.82
C GLU A 3 4.20 14.88 -18.36
N PHE A 4 3.47 13.97 -17.69
CA PHE A 4 2.12 13.58 -18.07
C PHE A 4 1.11 14.73 -17.89
N THR A 5 1.25 15.53 -16.83
CA THR A 5 0.37 16.66 -16.55
C THR A 5 0.81 17.96 -17.21
N GLY A 6 1.98 17.99 -17.86
CA GLY A 6 2.59 19.18 -18.45
C GLY A 6 3.13 20.20 -17.44
N TRP A 7 3.17 19.85 -16.15
CA TRP A 7 3.74 20.69 -15.10
C TRP A 7 5.27 20.62 -15.13
N LYS A 8 5.93 21.72 -14.78
CA LYS A 8 7.40 21.78 -14.64
C LYS A 8 7.77 21.72 -13.16
N PHE A 9 8.78 20.92 -12.84
CA PHE A 9 9.33 20.82 -11.50
C PHE A 9 10.81 21.19 -11.56
N GLU A 10 11.20 22.22 -10.80
CA GLU A 10 12.59 22.63 -10.62
C GLU A 10 13.00 22.22 -9.20
N GLU A 11 13.95 21.28 -9.10
CA GLU A 11 14.51 20.89 -7.81
C GLU A 11 15.34 22.03 -7.22
N GLY A 12 15.00 22.42 -6.00
CA GLY A 12 15.80 23.32 -5.19
C GLY A 12 17.01 22.57 -4.66
N GLY A 13 18.21 23.01 -5.02
CA GLY A 13 19.47 22.46 -4.51
C GLY A 13 20.00 23.23 -3.30
N ASN A 14 20.68 22.52 -2.40
CA ASN A 14 21.71 23.11 -1.56
C ASN A 14 22.87 23.50 -2.48
N THR A 15 22.78 24.67 -3.12
CA THR A 15 23.96 25.22 -3.78
C THR A 15 24.88 25.68 -2.65
N GLN A 16 25.86 24.85 -2.29
CA GLN A 16 27.08 25.38 -1.69
C GLN A 16 27.70 26.28 -2.76
N VAL A 17 27.29 27.56 -2.76
CA VAL A 17 27.97 28.58 -3.53
C VAL A 17 29.33 28.72 -2.88
N GLU A 18 30.33 28.05 -3.44
CA GLU A 18 31.72 28.44 -3.22
C GLU A 18 31.84 29.93 -3.60
N GLN A 19 32.13 30.73 -2.59
CA GLN A 19 32.67 32.10 -2.68
C GLN A 19 31.72 33.19 -3.22
N GLN A 20 31.08 33.90 -2.30
CA GLN A 20 31.37 35.33 -2.08
C GLN A 20 30.83 35.79 -0.72
N GLU A 21 31.73 36.28 0.11
CA GLU A 21 31.48 36.79 1.46
C GLU A 21 30.48 37.95 1.45
N ASN A 22 29.58 37.97 2.46
CA ASN A 22 28.64 39.04 2.85
C ASN A 22 27.15 38.91 2.48
N ALA A 23 26.53 37.76 2.75
CA ALA A 23 25.11 37.74 3.12
C ALA A 23 24.83 36.67 4.18
N THR A 24 24.51 37.10 5.39
CA THR A 24 24.07 36.23 6.48
C THR A 24 22.67 35.67 6.18
N GLY A 25 22.62 34.42 5.73
CA GLY A 25 21.39 33.64 5.63
C GLY A 25 21.58 32.47 4.69
N ASP A 26 21.57 31.24 5.22
CA ASP A 26 21.42 30.01 4.42
C ASP A 26 20.16 30.15 3.57
N THR A 27 20.33 30.57 2.32
CA THR A 27 19.23 30.81 1.40
C THR A 27 18.95 29.48 0.72
N ILE A 28 18.25 28.60 1.44
CA ILE A 28 17.73 27.35 0.86
C ILE A 28 16.74 27.76 -0.22
N ILE A 29 17.08 27.47 -1.49
CA ILE A 29 16.17 27.67 -2.61
C ILE A 29 15.16 26.51 -2.55
N PRO A 30 13.87 26.75 -2.27
CA PRO A 30 12.87 25.69 -2.26
C PRO A 30 12.64 25.15 -3.67
N SER A 31 12.30 23.86 -3.79
CA SER A 31 11.85 23.30 -5.08
C SER A 31 10.56 23.99 -5.51
N VAL A 32 10.45 24.31 -6.80
CA VAL A 32 9.30 25.06 -7.34
C VAL A 32 8.57 24.22 -8.38
N ALA A 33 7.25 24.10 -8.21
CA ALA A 33 6.37 23.51 -9.22
C ALA A 33 5.61 24.62 -9.96
N ARG A 34 5.61 24.55 -11.30
CA ARG A 34 4.94 25.51 -12.19
C ARG A 34 3.93 24.81 -13.10
N PRO A 35 2.74 25.39 -13.31
CA PRO A 35 1.70 24.83 -14.16
C PRO A 35 2.08 24.85 -15.64
N PRO A 36 1.37 24.09 -16.50
CA PRO A 36 1.55 24.13 -17.94
C PRO A 36 1.24 25.53 -18.48
N THR A 37 2.08 26.03 -19.38
CA THR A 37 1.81 27.29 -20.10
C THR A 37 0.53 27.15 -20.92
N GLY A 38 -0.57 27.75 -20.46
CA GLY A 38 -1.86 27.75 -21.16
C GLY A 38 -3.02 27.07 -20.42
N SER A 39 -2.86 26.63 -19.16
CA SER A 39 -3.99 26.21 -18.32
C SER A 39 -4.83 27.43 -17.91
N HIS A 40 -5.61 27.94 -18.85
CA HIS A 40 -6.66 28.92 -18.63
C HIS A 40 -7.85 28.23 -17.95
N ASP A 41 -7.79 28.10 -16.63
CA ASP A 41 -9.01 27.77 -15.86
C ASP A 41 -9.15 28.51 -14.53
N PHE A 42 -8.35 29.56 -14.29
CA PHE A 42 -8.59 30.47 -13.18
C PHE A 42 -8.47 31.93 -13.65
N GLN A 43 -9.40 32.75 -13.15
CA GLN A 43 -9.75 34.09 -13.59
C GLN A 43 -8.56 35.03 -13.84
N LYS A 44 -8.72 35.92 -14.82
CA LYS A 44 -7.72 36.82 -15.43
C LYS A 44 -6.93 37.78 -14.50
N ASP A 45 -7.12 37.74 -13.18
CA ASP A 45 -6.53 38.69 -12.22
C ASP A 45 -5.75 38.04 -11.05
N GLN A 46 -5.49 36.72 -11.07
CA GLN A 46 -4.74 36.07 -9.98
C GLN A 46 -3.26 35.86 -10.31
N VAL A 47 -2.43 36.13 -9.30
CA VAL A 47 -0.98 35.87 -9.21
C VAL A 47 -0.64 34.52 -9.87
N PRO A 48 0.45 34.43 -10.67
CA PRO A 48 0.84 33.15 -11.25
C PRO A 48 0.91 32.07 -10.18
N LEU A 49 0.22 30.94 -10.41
CA LEU A 49 0.16 29.80 -9.51
C LEU A 49 1.54 29.12 -9.47
N GLU A 50 2.47 29.70 -8.72
CA GLU A 50 3.78 29.12 -8.45
C GLU A 50 3.77 28.55 -7.03
N LEU A 51 4.08 27.25 -6.92
CA LEU A 51 4.08 26.54 -5.65
C LEU A 51 5.52 26.27 -5.22
N GLY A 52 5.96 26.95 -4.17
CA GLY A 52 7.23 26.66 -3.50
C GLY A 52 7.06 25.55 -2.48
N VAL A 53 7.80 24.44 -2.65
CA VAL A 53 7.86 23.34 -1.69
C VAL A 53 8.79 23.73 -0.55
N LEU A 54 8.21 23.98 0.62
CA LEU A 54 8.95 24.48 1.77
C LEU A 54 9.51 23.35 2.63
N ARG A 55 8.81 22.21 2.67
CA ARG A 55 9.21 21.00 3.39
C ARG A 55 8.51 19.78 2.84
N SER A 56 9.22 18.66 2.75
CA SER A 56 8.67 17.35 2.43
C SER A 56 8.87 16.39 3.59
N PHE A 57 7.87 15.56 3.83
CA PHE A 57 7.92 14.41 4.72
C PHE A 57 7.84 13.17 3.85
N GLU A 58 8.95 12.43 3.78
CA GLU A 58 9.04 11.25 2.92
C GLU A 58 8.04 10.16 3.30
N PHE A 59 7.84 9.22 2.38
CA PHE A 59 7.00 8.07 2.65
C PHE A 59 7.56 7.25 3.80
N VAL A 60 6.68 6.87 4.73
CA VAL A 60 7.03 6.03 5.87
C VAL A 60 6.13 4.80 5.87
N SER A 61 6.71 3.61 5.78
CA SER A 61 5.98 2.35 5.54
C SER A 61 4.89 2.05 6.57
N HIS A 62 5.13 2.34 7.86
CA HIS A 62 4.12 2.12 8.90
C HIS A 62 2.98 3.15 8.86
N LEU A 63 3.24 4.38 8.41
CA LEU A 63 2.21 5.43 8.26
C LEU A 63 1.49 5.36 6.91
N ARG A 64 2.10 4.70 5.91
CA ARG A 64 1.58 4.49 4.55
C ARG A 64 1.20 5.78 3.82
N ARG A 65 1.91 6.87 4.11
CA ARG A 65 1.64 8.20 3.56
C ARG A 65 2.90 9.07 3.46
N THR A 66 2.80 10.09 2.63
CA THR A 66 3.77 11.18 2.46
C THR A 66 3.05 12.51 2.46
N SER A 67 3.71 13.55 2.93
CA SER A 67 3.14 14.89 3.00
C SER A 67 4.12 15.95 2.54
N VAL A 68 3.59 17.05 2.01
CA VAL A 68 4.36 18.20 1.55
C VAL A 68 3.72 19.48 2.04
N ILE A 69 4.55 20.42 2.47
CA ILE A 69 4.14 21.77 2.84
C ILE A 69 4.55 22.69 1.70
N VAL A 70 3.56 23.34 1.09
CA VAL A 70 3.77 24.24 -0.03
C VAL A 70 3.23 25.63 0.28
N ARG A 71 3.84 26.64 -0.33
CA ARG A 71 3.33 28.01 -0.33
C ARG A 71 3.15 28.48 -1.75
N GLN A 72 1.97 29.02 -2.02
CA GLN A 72 1.73 29.74 -3.24
C GLN A 72 2.42 31.10 -3.20
N PHE A 73 3.07 31.48 -4.31
CA PHE A 73 3.67 32.79 -4.44
C PHE A 73 2.62 33.89 -4.25
N GLY A 74 2.94 34.90 -3.43
CA GLY A 74 2.02 35.99 -3.07
C GLY A 74 1.11 35.70 -1.87
N GLU A 75 1.07 34.48 -1.34
CA GLU A 75 0.31 34.15 -0.13
C GLU A 75 1.18 34.11 1.13
N ASN A 76 0.61 34.59 2.25
CA ASN A 76 1.24 34.50 3.57
C ASN A 76 0.97 33.16 4.28
N GLY A 77 0.04 32.35 3.77
CA GLY A 77 -0.27 31.03 4.30
C GLY A 77 0.63 29.93 3.76
N ALA A 78 0.33 28.70 4.16
CA ALA A 78 0.89 27.51 3.56
C ALA A 78 -0.17 26.40 3.52
N SER A 79 -0.15 25.62 2.46
CA SER A 79 -0.99 24.43 2.30
C SER A 79 -0.19 23.20 2.63
N VAL A 80 -0.79 22.28 3.37
CA VAL A 80 -0.25 20.94 3.57
C VAL A 80 -1.04 19.99 2.70
N PHE A 81 -0.36 19.25 1.85
CA PHE A 81 -0.95 18.18 1.03
C PHE A 81 -0.43 16.84 1.53
N VAL A 82 -1.35 15.89 1.68
CA VAL A 82 -1.03 14.52 2.09
C VAL A 82 -1.59 13.57 1.05
N LYS A 83 -0.75 12.61 0.61
CA LYS A 83 -1.19 11.48 -0.20
C LYS A 83 -0.76 10.18 0.46
N GLY A 84 -1.61 9.17 0.40
CA GLY A 84 -1.37 7.93 1.11
C GLY A 84 -2.45 6.90 0.88
N ALA A 85 -2.34 5.80 1.61
CA ALA A 85 -3.33 4.75 1.56
C ALA A 85 -4.68 5.23 2.14
N PRO A 86 -5.83 4.83 1.57
CA PRO A 86 -7.14 5.34 1.98
C PRO A 86 -7.47 5.17 3.46
N GLU A 87 -7.13 4.03 4.06
CA GLU A 87 -7.43 3.74 5.46
C GLU A 87 -6.71 4.66 6.46
N CYS A 88 -5.49 5.14 6.15
CA CYS A 88 -4.79 6.06 7.04
C CYS A 88 -5.36 7.48 6.99
N MET A 89 -6.14 7.83 5.96
CA MET A 89 -6.72 9.18 5.85
C MET A 89 -7.81 9.43 6.88
N LYS A 90 -8.51 8.38 7.32
CA LYS A 90 -9.59 8.50 8.32
C LYS A 90 -9.10 9.02 9.66
N GLU A 91 -7.87 8.68 10.03
CA GLU A 91 -7.27 9.07 11.31
C GLU A 91 -6.84 10.54 11.33
N ILE A 92 -6.52 11.09 10.16
CA ILE A 92 -5.91 12.42 10.02
C ILE A 92 -6.84 13.47 9.41
N CYS A 93 -7.93 13.03 8.78
CA CYS A 93 -8.94 13.91 8.19
C CYS A 93 -10.09 14.16 9.14
N HIS A 94 -10.78 15.29 8.96
CA HIS A 94 -12.02 15.55 9.66
C HIS A 94 -13.14 14.65 9.12
N ALA A 95 -13.88 14.02 10.04
CA ALA A 95 -14.92 13.03 9.72
C ALA A 95 -16.08 13.60 8.90
N ASP A 96 -16.35 14.90 8.99
CA ASP A 96 -17.35 15.63 8.21
C ASP A 96 -16.96 15.81 6.73
N THR A 97 -15.68 15.74 6.42
CA THR A 97 -15.17 15.83 5.03
C THR A 97 -15.14 14.48 4.31
N LEU A 98 -15.28 13.38 5.04
CA LEU A 98 -15.33 12.05 4.45
C LEU A 98 -16.75 11.77 3.92
N PRO A 99 -16.89 11.40 2.65
CA PRO A 99 -18.20 11.10 2.10
C PRO A 99 -18.78 9.83 2.74
N PRO A 100 -20.11 9.72 2.86
CA PRO A 100 -20.75 8.58 3.55
C PRO A 100 -20.52 7.24 2.84
N ASP A 101 -20.29 7.27 1.53
CA ASP A 101 -19.99 6.12 0.67
C ASP A 101 -18.48 5.85 0.51
N PHE A 102 -17.63 6.44 1.36
CA PHE A 102 -16.17 6.30 1.29
C PHE A 102 -15.72 4.84 1.24
N GLU A 103 -16.25 4.00 2.12
CA GLU A 103 -15.88 2.58 2.21
C GLU A 103 -16.42 1.77 1.05
N ASP A 104 -17.67 2.03 0.65
CA ASP A 104 -18.29 1.35 -0.49
C ASP A 104 -17.53 1.64 -1.79
N LEU A 105 -17.12 2.90 -1.98
CA LEU A 105 -16.35 3.32 -3.15
C LEU A 105 -14.92 2.74 -3.13
N LEU A 106 -14.27 2.75 -1.97
CA LEU A 106 -12.95 2.14 -1.79
C LEU A 106 -13.00 0.64 -2.09
N SER A 107 -14.00 -0.05 -1.52
CA SER A 107 -14.25 -1.47 -1.75
C SER A 107 -14.50 -1.74 -3.24
N HIS A 108 -15.34 -0.94 -3.90
CA HIS A 108 -15.65 -1.08 -5.32
C HIS A 108 -14.40 -1.06 -6.22
N TYR A 109 -13.51 -0.09 -6.01
CA TYR A 109 -12.29 0.03 -6.83
C TYR A 109 -11.23 -1.00 -6.48
N THR A 110 -11.04 -1.31 -5.19
CA THR A 110 -10.03 -2.28 -4.77
C THR A 110 -10.37 -3.71 -5.19
N HIS A 111 -11.64 -4.12 -5.12
CA HIS A 111 -12.08 -5.45 -5.61
C HIS A 111 -11.87 -5.63 -7.12
N ARG A 112 -11.96 -4.53 -7.88
CA ARG A 112 -11.70 -4.52 -9.31
C ARG A 112 -10.20 -4.45 -9.67
N GLY A 113 -9.31 -4.50 -8.68
CA GLY A 113 -7.86 -4.50 -8.90
C GLY A 113 -7.26 -3.13 -9.18
N TYR A 114 -8.01 -2.05 -8.96
CA TYR A 114 -7.44 -0.71 -9.05
C TYR A 114 -6.61 -0.40 -7.80
N ARG A 115 -5.51 0.33 -8.00
CA ARG A 115 -4.73 0.92 -6.93
C ARG A 115 -5.32 2.28 -6.59
N VAL A 116 -5.81 2.42 -5.36
CA VAL A 116 -6.45 3.63 -4.86
C VAL A 116 -5.50 4.38 -3.94
N ILE A 117 -5.28 5.66 -4.21
CA ILE A 117 -4.52 6.59 -3.35
C ILE A 117 -5.48 7.69 -2.91
N ALA A 118 -5.55 7.94 -1.60
CA ALA A 118 -6.34 9.04 -1.07
C ALA A 118 -5.50 10.31 -0.97
N CYS A 119 -6.14 11.46 -1.16
CA CYS A 119 -5.54 12.77 -1.02
C CYS A 119 -6.33 13.63 -0.03
N ALA A 120 -5.61 14.37 0.80
CA ALA A 120 -6.18 15.30 1.76
C ALA A 120 -5.33 16.56 1.82
N ALA A 121 -5.93 17.68 2.20
CA ALA A 121 -5.21 18.93 2.36
C ALA A 121 -5.77 19.79 3.48
N LYS A 122 -4.93 20.70 3.99
CA LYS A 122 -5.37 21.81 4.84
C LYS A 122 -4.60 23.07 4.49
N TYR A 123 -5.19 24.20 4.81
CA TYR A 123 -4.57 25.51 4.66
C TYR A 123 -4.39 26.15 6.04
N GLU A 124 -3.16 26.57 6.33
CA GLU A 124 -2.79 27.24 7.58
C GLU A 124 -2.47 28.71 7.30
N PRO A 125 -3.32 29.66 7.73
CA PRO A 125 -3.07 31.08 7.54
C PRO A 125 -1.87 31.53 8.40
N ASN A 126 -1.03 32.42 7.86
CA ASN A 126 0.10 33.05 8.58
C ASN A 126 1.16 32.07 9.13
N LEU A 127 1.48 31.01 8.38
CA LEU A 127 2.49 30.03 8.78
C LEU A 127 3.92 30.51 8.47
N SER A 128 4.65 31.05 9.45
CA SER A 128 6.01 31.57 9.19
C SER A 128 7.02 30.48 8.79
N TRP A 129 8.03 30.83 7.98
CA TRP A 129 9.10 29.89 7.56
C TRP A 129 9.77 29.19 8.76
N ARG A 130 10.05 29.93 9.83
CA ARG A 130 10.63 29.37 11.07
C ARG A 130 9.73 28.34 11.75
N LYS A 131 8.39 28.51 11.69
CA LYS A 131 7.45 27.51 12.21
C LYS A 131 7.44 26.25 11.33
N ILE A 132 7.51 26.39 10.02
CA ILE A 132 7.50 25.28 9.06
C ILE A 132 8.70 24.35 9.27
N GLN A 133 9.89 24.91 9.52
CA GLN A 133 11.09 24.12 9.79
C GLN A 133 11.03 23.37 11.14
N LYS A 134 10.16 23.79 12.06
CA LYS A 134 9.99 23.19 13.41
C LYS A 134 8.74 22.33 13.55
N ILE A 135 7.81 22.37 12.60
CA ILE A 135 6.58 21.58 12.68
C ILE A 135 6.93 20.10 12.71
N SER A 136 6.28 19.34 13.59
CA SER A 136 6.40 17.88 13.57
C SER A 136 5.54 17.30 12.45
N ARG A 137 5.80 16.05 12.07
CA ARG A 137 4.98 15.37 11.05
C ARG A 137 3.53 15.25 11.51
N GLU A 138 3.33 14.90 12.78
CA GLU A 138 2.02 14.67 13.39
C GLU A 138 1.17 15.95 13.35
N GLN A 139 1.78 17.12 13.59
CA GLN A 139 1.11 18.41 13.50
C GLN A 139 0.78 18.81 12.06
N ALA A 140 1.64 18.46 11.11
CA ALA A 140 1.39 18.71 9.70
C ALA A 140 0.27 17.79 9.17
N GLU A 141 0.26 16.53 9.58
CA GLU A 141 -0.65 15.48 9.15
C GLU A 141 -1.86 15.33 10.10
N SER A 142 -2.44 16.42 10.59
CA SER A 142 -3.63 16.40 11.45
C SER A 142 -4.64 17.47 11.06
N GLY A 143 -5.93 17.16 11.13
CA GLY A 143 -7.01 18.10 10.85
C GLY A 143 -7.06 18.46 9.36
N LEU A 144 -6.97 17.46 8.50
CA LEU A 144 -7.01 17.63 7.05
C LEU A 144 -8.45 17.52 6.54
N SER A 145 -8.73 18.15 5.40
CA SER A 145 -9.95 17.91 4.65
C SER A 145 -9.68 16.87 3.57
N PHE A 146 -10.48 15.81 3.54
CA PHE A 146 -10.42 14.83 2.48
C PHE A 146 -10.80 15.48 1.14
N LEU A 147 -9.98 15.26 0.10
CA LEU A 147 -10.20 15.84 -1.23
C LEU A 147 -10.76 14.82 -2.21
N GLY A 148 -10.32 13.56 -2.14
CA GLY A 148 -10.76 12.52 -3.06
C GLY A 148 -9.76 11.39 -3.24
N PHE A 149 -10.14 10.45 -4.11
CA PHE A 149 -9.31 9.33 -4.54
C PHE A 149 -8.65 9.61 -5.89
N ILE A 150 -7.42 9.11 -6.03
CA ILE A 150 -6.74 8.92 -7.29
C ILE A 150 -6.69 7.42 -7.55
N ILE A 151 -7.18 7.02 -8.72
CA ILE A 151 -7.37 5.62 -9.08
C ILE A 151 -6.41 5.30 -10.21
N PHE A 152 -5.60 4.26 -10.02
CA PHE A 152 -4.67 3.75 -11.02
C PHE A 152 -5.09 2.34 -11.42
N GLU A 153 -5.10 2.09 -12.72
CA GLU A 153 -5.27 0.75 -13.27
C GLU A 153 -3.91 0.05 -13.28
N ASN A 154 -3.79 -1.04 -12.54
CA ASN A 154 -2.59 -1.89 -12.54
C ASN A 154 -2.67 -2.85 -13.73
N LYS A 155 -2.35 -2.36 -14.94
CA LYS A 155 -2.32 -3.21 -16.13
C LYS A 155 -1.18 -4.22 -16.03
N LEU A 156 -1.53 -5.48 -16.20
CA LEU A 156 -0.56 -6.55 -16.39
C LEU A 156 0.24 -6.32 -17.68
N LYS A 157 1.51 -6.70 -17.67
CA LYS A 157 2.29 -6.80 -18.89
C LYS A 157 1.73 -7.97 -19.71
N ASP A 158 1.70 -7.84 -21.04
CA ASP A 158 1.18 -8.88 -21.94
C ASP A 158 1.91 -10.23 -21.76
N THR A 159 3.16 -10.19 -21.28
CA THR A 159 3.99 -11.38 -21.02
C THR A 159 3.72 -12.05 -19.67
N THR A 160 3.00 -11.41 -18.73
CA THR A 160 2.85 -11.93 -17.36
C THR A 160 2.10 -13.25 -17.33
N THR A 161 0.90 -13.31 -17.90
CA THR A 161 0.06 -14.52 -17.84
C THR A 161 0.69 -15.74 -18.53
N PRO A 162 1.31 -15.60 -19.73
CA PRO A 162 2.06 -16.71 -20.34
C PRO A 162 3.19 -17.24 -19.45
N VAL A 163 3.99 -16.37 -18.84
CA VAL A 163 5.12 -16.77 -17.98
C VAL A 163 4.66 -17.49 -16.72
N ILE A 164 3.61 -16.98 -16.06
CA ILE A 164 3.03 -17.66 -14.87
C ILE A 164 2.50 -19.05 -15.25
N THR A 165 1.92 -19.20 -16.43
CA THR A 165 1.44 -20.50 -16.92
C THR A 165 2.59 -21.46 -17.15
N GLU A 166 3.66 -21.02 -17.82
CA GLU A 166 4.86 -21.83 -18.07
C GLU A 166 5.54 -22.28 -16.78
N LEU A 167 5.69 -21.38 -15.79
CA LEU A 167 6.25 -21.71 -14.47
C LEU A 167 5.40 -22.77 -13.76
N ARG A 168 4.07 -22.63 -13.82
CA ARG A 168 3.15 -23.60 -13.23
C ARG A 168 3.22 -24.97 -13.92
N GLU A 169 3.31 -24.99 -15.26
CA GLU A 169 3.49 -26.22 -16.04
C GLU A 169 4.83 -26.91 -15.76
N ALA A 170 5.88 -26.13 -15.46
CA ALA A 170 7.18 -26.63 -15.02
C ALA A 170 7.18 -27.12 -13.55
N GLY A 171 6.07 -27.00 -12.83
CA GLY A 171 5.97 -27.37 -11.41
C GLY A 171 6.67 -26.38 -10.46
N ILE A 172 6.97 -25.17 -10.92
CA ILE A 172 7.57 -24.10 -10.11
C ILE A 172 6.43 -23.36 -9.43
N ARG A 173 6.40 -23.41 -8.09
CA ARG A 173 5.43 -22.65 -7.30
C ARG A 173 5.76 -21.16 -7.38
N THR A 174 4.81 -20.38 -7.87
CA THR A 174 4.87 -18.92 -7.89
C THR A 174 4.13 -18.33 -6.70
N VAL A 175 4.67 -17.29 -6.06
CA VAL A 175 4.05 -16.56 -4.93
C VAL A 175 4.18 -15.06 -5.22
N MET A 176 3.12 -14.29 -4.98
CA MET A 176 3.14 -12.83 -5.12
C MET A 176 3.50 -12.17 -3.80
N CYS A 177 4.47 -11.25 -3.82
CA CYS A 177 4.86 -10.43 -2.68
C CYS A 177 4.85 -8.94 -3.06
N THR A 178 3.92 -8.16 -2.51
CA THR A 178 3.67 -6.76 -2.91
C THR A 178 3.47 -5.82 -1.73
N GLY A 179 3.71 -4.52 -1.97
CA GLY A 179 3.38 -3.45 -1.03
C GLY A 179 1.96 -2.89 -1.20
N ASP A 180 1.22 -3.35 -2.20
CA ASP A 180 -0.14 -2.89 -2.48
C ASP A 180 -1.17 -3.46 -1.48
N ASN A 181 -2.39 -2.91 -1.53
CA ASN A 181 -3.52 -3.40 -0.76
C ASN A 181 -3.80 -4.88 -1.11
N ILE A 182 -4.17 -5.67 -0.10
CA ILE A 182 -4.44 -7.10 -0.24
C ILE A 182 -5.54 -7.41 -1.25
N LEU A 183 -6.62 -6.64 -1.30
CA LEU A 183 -7.72 -6.87 -2.25
C LEU A 183 -7.28 -6.60 -3.69
N THR A 184 -6.50 -5.53 -3.90
CA THR A 184 -5.89 -5.22 -5.19
C THR A 184 -4.94 -6.35 -5.63
N ALA A 185 -4.10 -6.84 -4.70
CA ALA A 185 -3.16 -7.93 -4.97
C ALA A 185 -3.88 -9.24 -5.35
N ILE A 186 -4.95 -9.60 -4.64
CA ILE A 186 -5.77 -10.79 -4.95
C ILE A 186 -6.42 -10.64 -6.33
N SER A 187 -6.94 -9.47 -6.67
CA SER A 187 -7.54 -9.20 -7.98
C SER A 187 -6.52 -9.37 -9.11
N VAL A 188 -5.32 -8.80 -8.97
CA VAL A 188 -4.21 -8.95 -9.92
C VAL A 188 -3.74 -10.42 -10.01
N ALA A 189 -3.66 -11.12 -8.87
CA ALA A 189 -3.29 -12.54 -8.82
C ALA A 189 -4.31 -13.44 -9.56
N ARG A 190 -5.60 -13.11 -9.49
CA ARG A 190 -6.67 -13.79 -10.26
C ARG A 190 -6.62 -13.47 -11.74
N GLU A 191 -6.24 -12.23 -12.08
CA GLU A 191 -6.13 -11.80 -13.47
C GLU A 191 -4.97 -12.49 -14.20
N CYS A 192 -3.81 -12.63 -13.54
CA CYS A 192 -2.63 -13.30 -14.10
C CYS A 192 -2.65 -14.84 -13.97
N GLY A 193 -3.66 -15.40 -13.32
CA GLY A 193 -3.82 -16.85 -13.16
C GLY A 193 -2.97 -17.49 -12.06
N LEU A 194 -2.38 -16.68 -11.17
CA LEU A 194 -1.69 -17.13 -9.97
C LEU A 194 -2.66 -17.77 -8.97
N ILE A 195 -3.83 -17.15 -8.80
CA ILE A 195 -4.97 -17.70 -8.06
C ILE A 195 -6.05 -18.07 -9.07
N ASP A 196 -6.65 -19.25 -8.93
CA ASP A 196 -7.80 -19.63 -9.74
C ASP A 196 -9.00 -18.73 -9.42
N ARG A 197 -9.68 -18.22 -10.46
CA ARG A 197 -10.80 -17.28 -10.32
C ARG A 197 -11.98 -17.84 -9.54
N ASN A 198 -12.15 -19.16 -9.54
CA ASN A 198 -13.23 -19.87 -8.85
C ASN A 198 -12.77 -20.47 -7.52
N SER A 199 -11.47 -20.38 -7.19
CA SER A 199 -10.95 -20.86 -5.92
C SER A 199 -11.15 -19.79 -4.84
N PRO A 200 -11.71 -20.17 -3.67
CA PRO A 200 -11.86 -19.26 -2.56
C PRO A 200 -10.48 -18.80 -2.08
N CYS A 201 -10.37 -17.51 -1.82
CA CYS A 201 -9.18 -16.90 -1.22
C CYS A 201 -9.51 -16.41 0.18
N PHE A 202 -8.77 -16.88 1.19
CA PHE A 202 -8.97 -16.51 2.58
C PHE A 202 -7.94 -15.49 3.04
N VAL A 203 -8.42 -14.49 3.78
CA VAL A 203 -7.62 -13.44 4.39
C VAL A 203 -7.77 -13.52 5.91
N PRO A 204 -6.66 -13.50 6.67
CA PRO A 204 -6.70 -13.45 8.12
C PRO A 204 -6.93 -12.04 8.65
N HIS A 205 -7.69 -11.93 9.73
CA HIS A 205 -7.92 -10.73 10.51
C HIS A 205 -7.60 -11.01 11.98
N LEU A 206 -7.06 -10.01 12.69
CA LEU A 206 -6.89 -10.07 14.14
C LEU A 206 -8.15 -9.53 14.80
N ASP A 207 -8.68 -10.28 15.77
CA ASP A 207 -9.91 -9.87 16.48
C ASP A 207 -9.65 -8.72 17.47
N SER A 208 -8.39 -8.50 17.87
CA SER A 208 -8.03 -7.45 18.82
C SER A 208 -7.70 -6.13 18.11
N THR A 209 -8.01 -5.02 18.78
CA THR A 209 -7.65 -3.67 18.31
C THR A 209 -6.14 -3.39 18.37
N HIS A 210 -5.35 -4.31 18.93
CA HIS A 210 -3.91 -4.17 19.09
C HIS A 210 -3.17 -5.28 18.33
N HIS A 211 -2.63 -4.92 17.17
CA HIS A 211 -1.87 -5.80 16.25
C HIS A 211 -0.60 -6.46 16.86
N LEU A 212 -0.32 -6.23 18.14
CA LEU A 212 0.84 -6.74 18.89
C LEU A 212 0.44 -7.49 20.17
N ASP A 213 -0.85 -7.77 20.38
CA ASP A 213 -1.28 -8.54 21.54
C ASP A 213 -1.07 -10.05 21.28
N PRO A 214 -0.26 -10.74 22.11
CA PRO A 214 -0.02 -12.18 21.99
C PRO A 214 -1.28 -13.04 22.21
N SER A 215 -2.33 -12.47 22.82
CA SER A 215 -3.60 -13.15 23.09
C SER A 215 -4.64 -12.99 21.97
N SER A 216 -4.30 -12.28 20.90
CA SER A 216 -5.18 -12.09 19.75
C SER A 216 -5.44 -13.43 19.05
N SER A 217 -6.70 -13.70 18.73
CA SER A 217 -7.09 -14.80 17.84
C SER A 217 -7.09 -14.33 16.38
N LEU A 218 -6.77 -15.26 15.48
CA LEU A 218 -6.89 -15.06 14.04
C LEU A 218 -8.20 -15.61 13.51
N THR A 219 -8.95 -14.77 12.82
CA THR A 219 -10.13 -15.16 12.05
C THR A 219 -9.82 -15.14 10.57
N TRP A 220 -10.02 -16.27 9.90
CA TRP A 220 -9.80 -16.40 8.47
C TRP A 220 -11.14 -16.31 7.74
N GLU A 221 -11.30 -15.31 6.89
CA GLU A 221 -12.55 -15.04 6.16
C GLU A 221 -12.30 -15.10 4.64
N SER A 222 -13.24 -15.64 3.89
CA SER A 222 -13.16 -15.63 2.43
C SER A 222 -13.48 -14.25 1.88
N VAL A 223 -12.68 -13.80 0.91
CA VAL A 223 -12.90 -12.53 0.19
C VAL A 223 -14.19 -12.56 -0.62
N ASP A 224 -14.63 -13.74 -1.07
CA ASP A 224 -15.82 -13.88 -1.92
C ASP A 224 -17.10 -14.16 -1.12
N ASP A 225 -16.96 -14.76 0.06
CA ASP A 225 -18.09 -15.15 0.92
C ASP A 225 -17.70 -14.97 2.40
N PRO A 226 -18.11 -13.87 3.05
CA PRO A 226 -17.81 -13.62 4.46
C PRO A 226 -18.32 -14.70 5.44
N THR A 227 -19.23 -15.57 5.00
CA THR A 227 -19.75 -16.67 5.83
C THR A 227 -18.81 -17.89 5.84
N ALA A 228 -17.94 -18.01 4.85
CA ALA A 228 -16.95 -19.07 4.76
C ALA A 228 -15.71 -18.70 5.60
N LYS A 229 -15.40 -19.54 6.60
CA LYS A 229 -14.26 -19.35 7.51
C LYS A 229 -13.34 -20.56 7.54
N LEU A 230 -12.06 -20.34 7.89
CA LEU A 230 -11.13 -21.42 8.23
C LEU A 230 -10.92 -21.50 9.74
N ASP A 231 -10.66 -22.71 10.22
CA ASP A 231 -10.19 -22.94 11.58
C ASP A 231 -8.81 -22.29 11.77
N GLU A 232 -8.67 -21.56 12.87
CA GLU A 232 -7.51 -20.72 13.19
C GLU A 232 -6.16 -21.45 13.09
N LYS A 233 -6.11 -22.72 13.52
CA LYS A 233 -4.87 -23.48 13.68
C LYS A 233 -4.64 -24.46 12.54
N THR A 234 -5.69 -25.15 12.12
CA THR A 234 -5.61 -26.19 11.10
C THR A 234 -5.68 -25.64 9.69
N LEU A 235 -6.23 -24.43 9.53
CA LEU A 235 -6.60 -23.80 8.26
C LEU A 235 -7.57 -24.66 7.44
N MET A 236 -8.40 -25.48 8.10
CA MET A 236 -9.43 -26.27 7.43
C MET A 236 -10.75 -25.50 7.39
N PRO A 237 -11.53 -25.62 6.29
CA PRO A 237 -12.85 -24.99 6.22
C PRO A 237 -13.73 -25.38 7.41
N VAL A 238 -14.26 -24.39 8.12
CA VAL A 238 -15.20 -24.60 9.21
C VAL A 238 -16.55 -24.97 8.59
N TRP A 239 -16.97 -26.21 8.79
CA TRP A 239 -18.24 -26.67 8.25
C TRP A 239 -19.42 -26.10 9.05
N ASN A 240 -20.30 -25.36 8.37
CA ASN A 240 -21.58 -24.94 8.94
C ASN A 240 -22.73 -25.82 8.37
N PRO A 241 -23.33 -26.71 9.18
CA PRO A 241 -24.38 -27.62 8.71
C PRO A 241 -25.70 -26.91 8.35
N ALA A 242 -25.86 -25.62 8.62
CA ALA A 242 -27.08 -24.87 8.30
C ALA A 242 -27.18 -24.39 6.83
N THR A 243 -26.06 -24.34 6.10
CA THR A 243 -26.00 -23.74 4.75
C THR A 243 -25.64 -24.72 3.63
N HIS A 244 -25.36 -25.99 3.94
CA HIS A 244 -24.91 -26.97 2.96
C HIS A 244 -25.90 -28.14 2.83
N ASP A 245 -26.41 -28.34 1.62
CA ASP A 245 -27.31 -29.45 1.27
C ASP A 245 -26.59 -30.79 1.43
N VAL A 246 -27.19 -31.69 2.23
CA VAL A 246 -26.63 -32.98 2.69
C VAL A 246 -26.50 -34.01 1.55
N SER A 247 -26.88 -33.62 0.33
CA SER A 247 -26.90 -34.45 -0.87
C SER A 247 -25.58 -34.45 -1.67
N ILE A 248 -24.64 -33.55 -1.37
CA ILE A 248 -23.35 -33.50 -2.07
C ILE A 248 -22.32 -34.36 -1.32
N PRO A 249 -21.79 -35.45 -1.93
CA PRO A 249 -20.82 -36.30 -1.29
C PRO A 249 -19.59 -35.49 -0.83
N LEU A 250 -19.17 -35.73 0.42
CA LEU A 250 -18.05 -35.12 1.16
C LEU A 250 -16.68 -35.13 0.42
N ASN A 251 -16.61 -35.74 -0.77
CA ASN A 251 -15.40 -36.06 -1.51
C ASN A 251 -15.21 -35.24 -2.82
N LYS A 252 -15.96 -34.16 -3.03
CA LYS A 252 -15.85 -33.32 -4.26
C LYS A 252 -15.57 -31.84 -4.05
N LEU A 253 -15.67 -31.32 -2.82
CA LEU A 253 -15.02 -30.07 -2.47
C LEU A 253 -13.58 -30.45 -2.12
N ASN A 254 -12.66 -30.26 -3.07
CA ASN A 254 -11.23 -30.43 -2.82
C ASN A 254 -10.88 -29.60 -1.57
N ALA A 255 -10.65 -30.27 -0.44
CA ALA A 255 -10.20 -29.63 0.80
C ALA A 255 -8.86 -28.89 0.65
N ASP A 256 -8.24 -28.99 -0.52
CA ASP A 256 -6.97 -28.36 -0.91
C ASP A 256 -7.09 -27.25 -1.97
N SER A 257 -8.27 -26.95 -2.53
CA SER A 257 -8.39 -25.93 -3.59
C SER A 257 -8.77 -24.55 -3.07
N TYR A 258 -8.04 -24.05 -2.06
CA TYR A 258 -8.15 -22.65 -1.61
C TYR A 258 -6.77 -22.00 -1.54
N SER A 259 -6.76 -20.68 -1.64
CA SER A 259 -5.54 -19.88 -1.56
C SER A 259 -5.56 -18.99 -0.32
N LEU A 260 -4.39 -18.70 0.25
CA LEU A 260 -4.26 -17.74 1.34
C LEU A 260 -3.65 -16.44 0.83
N ALA A 261 -4.19 -15.32 1.30
CA ALA A 261 -3.62 -14.01 1.14
C ALA A 261 -3.37 -13.39 2.52
N VAL A 262 -2.15 -12.95 2.79
CA VAL A 262 -1.74 -12.47 4.13
C VAL A 262 -1.17 -11.07 4.01
N SER A 263 -1.58 -10.17 4.90
CA SER A 263 -1.04 -8.81 4.97
C SER A 263 0.22 -8.75 5.85
N GLY A 264 1.10 -7.77 5.62
CA GLY A 264 2.36 -7.64 6.34
C GLY A 264 2.24 -7.56 7.87
N ASP A 265 1.20 -6.89 8.38
CA ASP A 265 0.92 -6.82 9.82
C ASP A 265 0.55 -8.20 10.41
N ILE A 266 -0.25 -9.00 9.70
CA ILE A 266 -0.56 -10.36 10.11
C ILE A 266 0.67 -11.26 9.97
N PHE A 267 1.45 -11.09 8.90
CA PHE A 267 2.70 -11.82 8.71
C PHE A 267 3.66 -11.56 9.88
N ARG A 268 3.84 -10.30 10.28
CA ARG A 268 4.65 -9.93 11.44
C ARG A 268 4.14 -10.60 12.72
N TRP A 269 2.84 -10.52 12.98
CA TRP A 269 2.22 -11.18 14.14
C TRP A 269 2.45 -12.70 14.13
N LEU A 270 2.30 -13.34 12.95
CA LEU A 270 2.55 -14.77 12.78
C LEU A 270 3.99 -15.15 13.10
N ILE A 271 4.97 -14.34 12.71
CA ILE A 271 6.38 -14.60 13.03
C ILE A 271 6.66 -14.42 14.53
N ASP A 272 6.10 -13.38 15.15
CA ASP A 272 6.41 -13.02 16.53
C ASP A 272 5.68 -13.92 17.55
N TYR A 273 4.44 -14.35 17.25
CA TYR A 273 3.56 -15.04 18.19
C TYR A 273 2.94 -16.34 17.65
N GLY A 274 2.98 -16.57 16.35
CA GLY A 274 2.37 -17.74 15.73
C GLY A 274 3.08 -19.05 16.08
N SER A 275 2.32 -20.14 16.21
CA SER A 275 2.90 -21.47 16.35
C SER A 275 3.64 -21.88 15.08
N GLU A 276 4.75 -22.62 15.20
CA GLU A 276 5.53 -23.08 14.04
C GLU A 276 4.68 -23.82 12.99
N ASP A 277 3.72 -24.65 13.42
CA ASP A 277 2.86 -25.40 12.51
C ASP A 277 1.96 -24.47 11.68
N LEU A 278 1.42 -23.43 12.30
CA LEU A 278 0.60 -22.43 11.62
C LEU A 278 1.45 -21.65 10.61
N ILE A 279 2.64 -21.18 11.01
CA ILE A 279 3.57 -20.46 10.13
C ILE A 279 3.89 -21.32 8.91
N LYS A 280 4.25 -22.60 9.12
CA LYS A 280 4.53 -23.55 8.03
C LYS A 280 3.34 -23.71 7.09
N ARG A 281 2.12 -23.88 7.62
CA ARG A 281 0.91 -23.99 6.80
C ARG A 281 0.65 -22.73 5.98
N VAL A 282 0.81 -21.54 6.59
CA VAL A 282 0.66 -20.26 5.90
C VAL A 282 1.72 -20.09 4.80
N LEU A 283 2.98 -20.42 5.07
CA LEU A 283 4.05 -20.35 4.09
C LEU A 283 3.86 -21.34 2.94
N VAL A 284 3.28 -22.52 3.19
CA VAL A 284 3.02 -23.54 2.17
C VAL A 284 1.77 -23.23 1.33
N LYS A 285 0.71 -22.70 1.94
CA LYS A 285 -0.57 -22.39 1.24
C LYS A 285 -0.71 -20.93 0.78
N GLY A 286 0.16 -20.04 1.24
CA GLY A 286 0.20 -18.62 0.88
C GLY A 286 0.47 -18.40 -0.60
N GLN A 287 -0.42 -17.68 -1.28
CA GLN A 287 -0.24 -17.29 -2.69
C GLN A 287 0.05 -15.79 -2.82
N VAL A 288 -0.48 -14.97 -1.90
CA VAL A 288 -0.32 -13.53 -1.93
C VAL A 288 0.12 -13.03 -0.55
N PHE A 289 1.23 -12.31 -0.51
CA PHE A 289 1.69 -11.55 0.64
C PHE A 289 1.64 -10.07 0.27
N ALA A 290 0.73 -9.32 0.89
CA ALA A 290 0.41 -7.95 0.52
C ALA A 290 0.78 -6.97 1.63
N ARG A 291 0.91 -5.68 1.29
CA ARG A 291 1.38 -4.63 2.22
C ARG A 291 2.70 -4.98 2.93
N MET A 292 3.56 -5.74 2.27
CA MET A 292 4.85 -6.15 2.84
C MET A 292 5.86 -5.01 2.76
N SER A 293 6.50 -4.71 3.89
CA SER A 293 7.68 -3.85 3.96
C SER A 293 8.90 -4.54 3.35
N PRO A 294 9.95 -3.78 2.94
CA PRO A 294 11.17 -4.37 2.39
C PRO A 294 11.79 -5.47 3.27
N ASP A 295 11.80 -5.25 4.58
CA ASP A 295 12.34 -6.22 5.55
C ASP A 295 11.47 -7.47 5.64
N GLU A 296 10.15 -7.33 5.61
CA GLU A 296 9.22 -8.48 5.58
C GLU A 296 9.33 -9.29 4.29
N LYS A 297 9.62 -8.65 3.14
CA LYS A 297 9.89 -9.38 1.89
C LYS A 297 11.13 -10.25 2.00
N HIS A 298 12.19 -9.70 2.59
CA HIS A 298 13.44 -10.41 2.84
C HIS A 298 13.20 -11.60 3.79
N GLU A 299 12.53 -11.37 4.92
CA GLU A 299 12.22 -12.40 5.90
C GLU A 299 11.32 -13.51 5.35
N LEU A 300 10.36 -13.18 4.46
CA LEU A 300 9.53 -14.18 3.78
C LEU A 300 10.38 -15.17 2.99
N VAL A 301 11.42 -14.70 2.28
CA VAL A 301 12.33 -15.56 1.52
C VAL A 301 13.12 -16.48 2.45
N GLU A 302 13.70 -15.95 3.53
CA GLU A 302 14.44 -16.74 4.50
C GLU A 302 13.57 -17.82 5.17
N LYS A 303 12.31 -17.49 5.49
CA LYS A 303 11.38 -18.44 6.08
C LYS A 303 10.99 -19.55 5.10
N LEU A 304 10.80 -19.25 3.81
CA LEU A 304 10.57 -20.28 2.80
C LEU A 304 11.80 -21.18 2.64
N GLN A 305 13.01 -20.61 2.61
CA GLN A 305 14.27 -21.37 2.57
C GLN A 305 14.44 -22.28 3.80
N SER A 306 13.99 -21.84 4.99
CA SER A 306 14.03 -22.66 6.20
C SER A 306 13.13 -23.91 6.16
N LEU A 307 12.22 -23.99 5.17
CA LEU A 307 11.40 -25.17 4.87
C LEU A 307 11.96 -26.01 3.72
N ASP A 308 13.25 -25.84 3.42
CA ASP A 308 13.99 -26.51 2.35
C ASP A 308 13.50 -26.18 0.92
N TYR A 309 12.81 -25.05 0.73
CA TYR A 309 12.53 -24.53 -0.62
C TYR A 309 13.75 -23.82 -1.20
N CYS A 310 14.05 -24.08 -2.48
CA CYS A 310 14.92 -23.22 -3.28
C CYS A 310 14.10 -22.03 -3.80
N CYS A 311 14.54 -20.82 -3.48
CA CYS A 311 13.77 -19.60 -3.71
C CYS A 311 14.40 -18.75 -4.81
N GLY A 312 13.62 -18.46 -5.86
CA GLY A 312 13.91 -17.41 -6.83
C GLY A 312 13.08 -16.18 -6.52
N PHE A 313 13.68 -14.98 -6.53
CA PHE A 313 12.97 -13.72 -6.34
C PHE A 313 13.14 -12.84 -7.58
N CYS A 314 12.06 -12.19 -8.03
CA CYS A 314 12.07 -11.29 -9.17
C CYS A 314 11.37 -9.99 -8.78
N GLY A 315 12.07 -8.86 -8.90
CA GLY A 315 11.57 -7.53 -8.57
C GLY A 315 12.44 -6.44 -9.20
N ASP A 316 11.89 -5.25 -9.38
CA ASP A 316 12.56 -4.12 -10.05
C ASP A 316 12.74 -2.90 -9.14
N GLY A 317 12.17 -2.91 -7.94
CA GLY A 317 12.20 -1.79 -7.00
C GLY A 317 13.36 -1.85 -6.01
N ALA A 318 13.78 -0.68 -5.51
CA ALA A 318 14.73 -0.59 -4.39
C ALA A 318 14.21 -1.31 -3.12
N ASN A 319 12.89 -1.44 -2.99
CA ASN A 319 12.22 -2.17 -1.91
C ASN A 319 12.43 -3.69 -1.99
N ASP A 320 12.89 -4.22 -3.12
CA ASP A 320 13.08 -5.65 -3.36
C ASP A 320 14.54 -6.08 -3.18
N CYS A 321 15.47 -5.13 -3.05
CA CYS A 321 16.91 -5.41 -2.93
C CYS A 321 17.26 -6.41 -1.81
N GLY A 322 16.60 -6.31 -0.66
CA GLY A 322 16.81 -7.23 0.46
C GLY A 322 16.39 -8.66 0.12
N ALA A 323 15.24 -8.82 -0.52
CA ALA A 323 14.70 -10.12 -0.91
C ALA A 323 15.48 -10.75 -2.07
N LEU A 324 15.86 -9.96 -3.09
CA LEU A 324 16.73 -10.37 -4.19
C LEU A 324 18.07 -10.93 -3.68
N LYS A 325 18.64 -10.31 -2.65
CA LYS A 325 19.91 -10.74 -2.05
C LYS A 325 19.78 -12.00 -1.19
N ALA A 326 18.63 -12.22 -0.56
CA ALA A 326 18.39 -13.42 0.27
C ALA A 326 18.08 -14.65 -0.57
N ALA A 327 17.41 -14.46 -1.71
CA ALA A 327 17.03 -15.56 -2.58
C ALA A 327 18.23 -16.33 -3.11
N ASP A 328 18.05 -17.63 -3.37
CA ASP A 328 19.06 -18.47 -4.02
C ASP A 328 19.35 -17.96 -5.44
N VAL A 329 18.34 -17.35 -6.08
CA VAL A 329 18.43 -16.65 -7.35
C VAL A 329 17.65 -15.34 -7.28
N GLY A 330 18.32 -14.21 -7.51
CA GLY A 330 17.74 -12.86 -7.56
C GLY A 330 18.08 -12.14 -8.85
#